data_AF-A0A7C6DD17-F1
#
_entry.id   AF-A0A7C6DD17-F1
#
_cell.length_a   1.000
_cell.length_b   1.000
_cell.length_c   1.000
_cell.angle_alpha   90.00
_cell.angle_beta   90.00
_cell.angle_gamma   90.00
#
_symmetry.space_group_name_H-M   'P 1'
#
loop_
_entity.id
_entity.type
_entity.pdbx_description
1 polymer ?
#
loop_
_entity_poly.entity_id
_entity_poly.type
_entity_poly.pdbx_seq_one_letter_code
_entity_poly.pdbx_strand_id
1 'polypeptide(L)'
;MEGFFNVKDFNAVGDGITDDTKAIQECIIEAQKHRGTAYFPPGVYLVTSTLYLGDPSGSHDFPFCIQGVGKVNSQSVIKNEGRYEHG
;
A
#
# COMPACT_ATOMS: atom_id res chain seq x y z
N MET A 1 18.53 2.06 -9.76
CA MET A 1 17.60 0.92 -9.73
C MET A 1 16.32 1.46 -9.12
N GLU A 2 15.34 1.83 -9.94
CA GLU A 2 14.01 2.22 -9.45
C GLU A 2 13.18 0.94 -9.43
N GLY A 3 13.06 0.33 -8.25
CA GLY A 3 12.35 -0.94 -8.08
C GLY A 3 10.86 -0.72 -7.94
N PHE A 4 10.06 -1.37 -8.79
CA PHE A 4 8.62 -1.52 -8.57
C PHE A 4 8.39 -2.72 -7.67
N PHE A 5 7.72 -2.50 -6.55
CA PHE A 5 7.34 -3.52 -5.57
C PHE A 5 5.83 -3.73 -5.69
N ASN A 6 5.42 -4.87 -6.23
CA ASN A 6 4.00 -5.15 -6.39
C ASN A 6 3.44 -5.70 -5.08
N VAL A 7 2.38 -5.09 -4.54
CA VAL A 7 1.74 -5.56 -3.29
C VAL A 7 1.31 -7.04 -3.33
N LYS A 8 1.09 -7.61 -4.52
CA LYS A 8 0.81 -9.04 -4.71
C LYS A 8 1.98 -9.94 -4.35
N ASP A 9 3.22 -9.47 -4.53
CA ASP A 9 4.43 -10.21 -4.15
C ASP A 9 4.57 -10.30 -2.62
N PHE A 10 3.82 -9.47 -1.88
CA PHE A 10 3.73 -9.44 -0.42
C PHE A 10 2.44 -10.09 0.10
N ASN A 11 1.75 -10.87 -0.75
CA ASN A 11 0.50 -11.59 -0.45
C ASN A 11 -0.76 -10.74 -0.31
N ALA A 12 -0.82 -9.52 -0.85
CA ALA A 12 -2.07 -8.77 -0.89
C ALA A 12 -3.08 -9.43 -1.85
N VAL A 13 -4.31 -9.67 -1.41
CA VAL A 13 -5.34 -10.40 -2.17
C VAL A 13 -6.20 -9.45 -3.00
N GLY A 14 -6.47 -8.24 -2.55
CA GLY A 14 -7.16 -7.21 -3.36
C GLY A 14 -8.60 -7.59 -3.77
N ASP A 15 -9.28 -8.40 -2.97
CA ASP A 15 -10.66 -8.88 -3.18
C ASP A 15 -11.72 -8.04 -2.43
N GLY A 16 -11.31 -7.08 -1.61
CA GLY A 16 -12.15 -6.20 -0.80
C GLY A 16 -12.67 -6.82 0.49
N ILE A 17 -12.24 -8.04 0.82
CA ILE A 17 -12.69 -8.84 1.97
C ILE A 17 -11.50 -9.26 2.84
N THR A 18 -10.42 -9.73 2.23
CA THR A 18 -9.20 -10.13 2.91
C THR A 18 -8.47 -8.89 3.44
N ASP A 19 -8.07 -8.92 4.70
CA ASP A 19 -7.28 -7.85 5.30
C ASP A 19 -5.86 -7.82 4.70
N ASP A 20 -5.61 -6.82 3.86
CA ASP A 20 -4.37 -6.61 3.14
C ASP A 20 -3.40 -5.69 3.89
N THR A 21 -3.72 -5.22 5.11
CA THR A 21 -2.92 -4.21 5.80
C THR A 21 -1.47 -4.63 5.97
N LYS A 22 -1.22 -5.87 6.43
CA LYS A 22 0.15 -6.36 6.66
C LYS A 22 0.96 -6.42 5.36
N ALA A 23 0.36 -7.00 4.31
CA ALA A 23 1.00 -7.14 2.99
C ALA A 23 1.37 -5.78 2.39
N ILE A 24 0.44 -4.81 2.49
CA ILE A 24 0.68 -3.46 2.00
C ILE A 24 1.78 -2.77 2.82
N GLN A 25 1.78 -2.91 4.15
CA GLN A 25 2.79 -2.31 5.00
C GLN A 25 4.20 -2.85 4.71
N GLU A 26 4.34 -4.16 4.48
CA GLU A 26 5.62 -4.78 4.09
C GLU A 26 6.11 -4.28 2.73
N CYS A 27 5.21 -4.16 1.74
CA CYS A 27 5.54 -3.60 0.44
C CYS A 27 6.05 -2.15 0.53
N ILE A 28 5.38 -1.31 1.34
CA ILE A 28 5.81 0.08 1.58
C ILE A 28 7.21 0.11 2.19
N ILE A 29 7.48 -0.74 3.19
CA ILE A 29 8.79 -0.82 3.85
C ILE A 29 9.90 -1.18 2.83
N GLU A 30 9.67 -2.19 1.99
CA GLU A 30 10.65 -2.58 0.97
C GLU A 30 10.84 -1.50 -0.10
N ALA A 31 9.74 -0.89 -0.58
CA ALA A 31 9.83 0.23 -1.51
C ALA A 31 10.64 1.40 -0.94
N GLN A 32 10.45 1.74 0.34
CA GLN A 32 11.21 2.80 1.00
C GLN A 32 12.70 2.47 1.13
N LYS A 33 13.06 1.25 1.57
CA LYS A 33 14.46 0.79 1.66
C LYS A 33 15.21 0.94 0.34
N HIS A 34 14.50 0.72 -0.77
CA HIS A 34 15.07 0.72 -2.10
C HIS A 34 14.81 2.00 -2.91
N ARG A 35 14.24 3.05 -2.29
CA ARG A 35 13.86 4.31 -2.98
C ARG A 35 13.00 4.04 -4.23
N GLY A 36 12.08 3.10 -4.09
CA GLY A 36 11.27 2.54 -5.16
C GLY A 36 9.80 2.93 -5.09
N THR A 37 8.99 2.19 -5.85
CA THR A 37 7.55 2.43 -5.98
C THR A 37 6.77 1.23 -5.46
N ALA A 38 5.89 1.45 -4.48
CA ALA A 38 4.85 0.48 -4.13
C ALA A 38 3.75 0.52 -5.19
N TYR A 39 3.60 -0.56 -5.93
CA TYR A 39 2.65 -0.70 -7.02
C TYR A 39 1.43 -1.51 -6.60
N PHE A 40 0.26 -0.97 -6.91
CA PHE A 40 -1.04 -1.57 -6.66
C PHE A 40 -1.69 -1.96 -7.99
N PRO A 41 -1.69 -3.26 -8.37
CA PRO A 41 -2.51 -3.76 -9.46
C PRO A 41 -4.01 -3.49 -9.24
N PRO A 42 -4.85 -3.70 -10.26
CA PRO A 42 -6.29 -3.59 -10.11
C PRO A 42 -6.79 -4.49 -8.97
N GLY A 43 -7.66 -3.95 -8.11
CA GLY A 43 -8.15 -4.65 -6.94
C GLY A 43 -8.71 -3.70 -5.88
N VAL A 44 -9.45 -4.27 -4.94
CA VAL A 44 -9.93 -3.57 -3.73
C VAL A 44 -9.16 -4.12 -2.55
N TYR A 45 -8.30 -3.33 -1.96
CA TYR A 45 -7.45 -3.76 -0.85
C TYR A 45 -8.05 -3.26 0.46
N LEU A 46 -8.54 -4.19 1.29
CA LEU A 46 -9.10 -3.85 2.59
C LEU A 46 -7.96 -3.54 3.57
N VAL A 47 -8.05 -2.39 4.24
CA VAL A 47 -7.17 -2.02 5.34
C VAL A 47 -7.97 -1.80 6.61
N THR A 48 -7.53 -2.44 7.69
CA THR A 48 -8.21 -2.40 9.00
C THR A 48 -7.45 -1.57 10.03
N SER A 49 -6.21 -1.16 9.73
CA SER A 49 -5.38 -0.30 10.58
C SER A 49 -4.52 0.67 9.77
N THR A 50 -3.85 1.60 10.48
CA THR A 50 -3.01 2.65 9.90
C THR A 50 -1.87 2.08 9.07
N LEU A 51 -1.72 2.58 7.83
CA LEU A 51 -0.52 2.40 7.02
C LEU A 51 0.46 3.54 7.31
N TYR A 52 1.67 3.19 7.69
CA TYR A 52 2.72 4.16 7.99
C TYR A 52 3.54 4.45 6.74
N LEU A 53 3.51 5.72 6.33
CA LEU A 53 4.22 6.26 5.18
C LEU A 53 5.39 7.12 5.68
N GLY A 54 6.46 6.48 6.16
CA GLY A 54 7.65 7.20 6.58
C GLY A 54 8.69 6.30 7.20
N ASP A 55 9.94 6.73 7.15
CA ASP A 55 10.97 6.18 8.02
C ASP A 55 10.59 6.52 9.47
N PRO A 56 10.55 5.54 10.40
CA PRO A 56 10.39 5.81 11.84
C PRO A 56 11.38 6.84 12.40
N SER A 57 12.52 7.06 11.73
CA SER A 57 13.51 8.07 12.10
C SER A 57 13.13 9.52 11.73
N GLY A 58 12.06 9.71 10.95
CA GLY A 58 11.63 11.03 10.46
C GLY A 58 12.43 11.55 9.26
N SER A 59 13.25 10.69 8.62
CA SER A 59 14.05 11.06 7.46
C SER A 59 13.19 11.31 6.22
N HIS A 60 13.38 12.47 5.58
CA HIS A 60 12.74 12.83 4.30
C HIS A 60 13.58 12.44 3.07
N ASP A 61 14.79 11.89 3.28
CA ASP A 61 15.77 11.56 2.23
C ASP A 61 15.49 10.24 1.49
N PHE A 62 14.39 9.56 1.83
CA PHE A 62 13.97 8.31 1.20
C PHE A 62 12.69 8.56 0.39
N PRO A 63 12.81 9.11 -0.84
CA PRO A 63 11.65 9.26 -1.70
C PRO A 63 11.08 7.88 -2.00
N PHE A 64 9.78 7.73 -1.81
CA PHE A 64 9.04 6.55 -2.24
C PHE A 64 7.80 7.02 -2.99
N CYS A 65 7.34 6.18 -3.91
CA CYS A 65 6.12 6.44 -4.66
C CYS A 65 5.08 5.38 -4.34
N ILE A 66 3.80 5.77 -4.35
CA ILE A 66 2.68 4.84 -4.44
C ILE A 66 2.05 5.03 -5.81
N GLN A 67 1.84 3.93 -6.52
CA GLN A 67 1.26 3.97 -7.86
C GLN A 67 0.15 2.94 -8.01
N GLY A 68 -1.04 3.40 -8.41
CA GLY A 68 -2.14 2.55 -8.89
C GLY A 68 -2.24 2.53 -10.43
N VAL A 69 -3.25 1.85 -10.95
CA VAL A 69 -3.45 1.67 -12.41
C VAL A 69 -4.24 2.79 -13.11
N GLY A 70 -4.64 3.83 -12.39
CA GLY A 70 -5.57 4.85 -12.91
C GLY A 70 -7.04 4.39 -12.86
N LYS A 71 -7.94 5.13 -13.53
CA LYS A 71 -9.41 4.92 -13.42
C LYS A 71 -10.04 4.18 -14.60
N VAL A 72 -9.35 4.10 -15.74
CA VAL A 72 -9.94 3.63 -17.01
C VAL A 72 -9.83 2.11 -17.10
N ASN A 73 -10.97 1.41 -17.15
CA ASN A 73 -11.14 -0.06 -17.29
C ASN A 73 -10.64 -0.94 -16.14
N SER A 74 -9.82 -0.42 -15.23
CA SER A 74 -9.29 -1.09 -14.04
C SER A 74 -9.03 -0.06 -12.95
N GLN A 75 -9.23 -0.40 -11.67
CA GLN A 75 -9.01 0.52 -10.54
C GLN A 75 -8.26 -0.17 -9.41
N SER A 76 -7.36 0.59 -8.77
CA SER A 76 -6.77 0.24 -7.47
C SER A 76 -7.52 1.04 -6.40
N VAL A 77 -8.23 0.34 -5.50
CA VAL A 77 -8.99 0.97 -4.41
C VAL A 77 -8.40 0.50 -3.09
N ILE A 78 -7.98 1.43 -2.23
CA ILE A 78 -7.69 1.13 -0.82
C ILE A 78 -8.96 1.45 -0.03
N LYS A 79 -9.57 0.41 0.53
CA LYS A 79 -10.84 0.50 1.28
C LYS A 79 -10.53 0.41 2.76
N ASN A 80 -11.05 1.34 3.55
CA ASN A 80 -11.00 1.27 5.00
C ASN A 80 -12.39 0.90 5.53
N GLU A 81 -12.49 -0.09 6.41
CA GLU A 81 -13.74 -0.45 7.13
C GLU A 81 -13.70 -0.02 8.60
N GLY A 82 -13.08 1.13 8.88
CA GLY A 82 -12.96 1.67 10.21
C GLY A 82 -14.29 1.58 10.97
N ARG A 83 -14.27 0.90 12.11
CA ARG A 83 -15.26 1.18 13.15
C ARG A 83 -14.97 2.61 13.59
N TYR A 84 -15.74 3.56 13.09
CA TYR A 84 -15.76 4.90 13.65
C TYR A 84 -16.29 4.79 15.08
N GLU A 85 -15.41 4.69 16.07
CA GLU A 85 -15.81 4.89 17.46
C GLU A 85 -16.11 6.37 17.61
N HIS A 86 -17.40 6.71 17.68
CA HIS A 86 -17.86 8.05 18.04
C HIS A 86 -17.36 8.32 19.46
N GLY A 87 -16.43 9.26 19.62
CA GLY A 87 -16.05 9.82 20.91
C GLY A 87 -17.10 10.77 21.45
#